data_AF-A0A2I0WAP0-F1
#
_entry.id   AF-A0A2I0WAP0-F1
#
_cell.length_a   1.000
_cell.length_b   1.000
_cell.length_c   1.000
_cell.angle_alpha   90.00
_cell.angle_beta   90.00
_cell.angle_gamma   90.00
#
_symmetry.space_group_name_H-M   'P 1'
#
loop_
_entity.id
_entity.type
_entity.pdbx_description
1 polymer ?
#
loop_
_entity_poly.entity_id
_entity_poly.type
_entity_poly.pdbx_seq_one_letter_code
_entity_poly.pdbx_strand_id
1 'polypeptide(L)'
;MYLIILDIQIENFIVDMKSNDAFMSLKGLGELAQKMVETRKNDIYPLVFLLIKLALTLSIATATVERAFSAMNIIKNHLHNRMGDSWMNDCLLTYIEKDIFNSIDNSLIVQRF
;
A
#
# COMPACT_ATOMS: atom_id res chain seq x y z
N MET A 1 -4.74 -37.78 4.71
CA MET A 1 -3.33 -38.21 4.54
C MET A 1 -2.37 -37.02 4.47
N TYR A 2 -2.52 -36.06 3.54
CA TYR A 2 -1.62 -34.89 3.44
C TYR A 2 -1.58 -33.97 4.68
N LEU A 3 -2.72 -33.72 5.34
CA LEU A 3 -2.77 -32.94 6.58
C LEU A 3 -1.98 -33.58 7.72
N ILE A 4 -2.06 -34.89 7.88
CA ILE A 4 -1.33 -35.64 8.92
C ILE A 4 0.19 -35.57 8.67
N ILE A 5 0.61 -35.66 7.41
CA ILE A 5 2.02 -35.53 7.03
C ILE A 5 2.53 -34.11 7.30
N LEU A 6 1.70 -33.10 7.05
CA LEU A 6 2.03 -31.71 7.35
C LEU A 6 2.20 -31.49 8.86
N ASP A 7 1.28 -31.98 9.68
CA ASP A 7 1.36 -31.82 11.14
C ASP A 7 2.66 -32.45 11.68
N ILE A 8 2.98 -33.67 11.24
CA ILE A 8 4.24 -34.34 11.62
C ILE A 8 5.46 -33.56 11.15
N GLN A 9 5.44 -33.03 9.92
CA GLN A 9 6.55 -32.20 9.42
C GLN A 9 6.71 -30.91 10.21
N ILE A 10 5.60 -30.26 10.61
CA ILE A 10 5.64 -29.04 11.42
C ILE A 10 6.19 -29.33 12.81
N GLU A 11 5.75 -30.38 13.47
CA GLU A 11 6.25 -30.75 14.80
C GLU A 11 7.76 -31.03 14.77
N ASN A 12 8.21 -31.86 13.82
CA ASN A 12 9.62 -32.16 13.65
C ASN A 12 10.44 -30.92 13.29
N PHE A 13 9.91 -30.06 12.41
CA PHE A 13 10.54 -28.80 12.06
C PHE A 13 10.69 -27.89 13.27
N ILE A 14 9.66 -27.73 14.12
CA ILE A 14 9.72 -26.88 15.31
C ILE A 14 10.80 -27.37 16.28
N VAL A 15 10.91 -28.68 16.50
CA VAL A 15 11.94 -29.26 17.36
C VAL A 15 13.33 -29.00 16.79
N ASP A 16 13.54 -29.30 15.51
CA ASP A 16 14.82 -29.10 14.81
C ASP A 16 15.24 -27.61 14.78
N MET A 17 14.30 -26.69 14.58
CA MET A 17 14.55 -25.23 14.64
C MET A 17 14.98 -24.78 16.04
N LYS A 18 14.30 -25.25 17.08
CA LYS A 18 14.62 -24.89 18.48
C LYS A 18 15.95 -25.45 18.95
N SER A 19 16.37 -26.58 18.41
CA SER A 19 17.67 -27.20 18.72
C SER A 19 18.83 -26.59 17.95
N ASN A 20 18.59 -25.68 17.00
CA ASN A 20 19.61 -25.13 16.14
C ASN A 20 19.77 -23.62 16.36
N ASP A 21 20.87 -23.24 17.00
CA ASP A 21 21.19 -21.84 17.31
C ASP A 21 21.21 -20.93 16.07
N ALA A 22 21.46 -21.48 14.87
CA ALA A 22 21.43 -20.72 13.62
C ALA A 22 20.04 -20.16 13.26
N PHE A 23 18.98 -20.63 13.91
CA PHE A 23 17.60 -20.19 13.70
C PHE A 23 17.04 -19.34 14.84
N MET A 24 17.76 -19.25 15.98
CA MET A 24 17.31 -18.54 17.19
C MET A 24 17.28 -17.01 17.03
N SER A 25 18.09 -16.46 16.13
CA SER A 25 18.24 -15.01 15.94
C SER A 25 17.45 -14.44 14.76
N LEU A 26 16.63 -15.26 14.08
CA LEU A 26 15.86 -14.85 12.90
C LEU A 26 14.68 -13.97 13.31
N LYS A 27 14.54 -12.81 12.66
CA LYS A 27 13.51 -11.80 12.98
C LYS A 27 12.30 -11.85 12.06
N GLY A 28 12.39 -12.56 10.93
CA GLY A 28 11.34 -12.54 9.92
C GLY A 28 11.25 -13.80 9.07
N LEU A 29 10.08 -13.95 8.44
CA LEU A 29 9.76 -15.08 7.56
C LEU A 29 10.70 -15.16 6.34
N GLY A 30 11.19 -14.03 5.85
CA GLY A 30 12.16 -13.97 4.74
C GLY A 30 13.52 -14.53 5.14
N GLU A 31 14.04 -14.16 6.32
CA GLU A 31 15.29 -14.69 6.86
C GLU A 31 15.18 -16.20 7.13
N LEU A 32 14.03 -16.64 7.64
CA LEU A 32 13.72 -18.07 7.82
C LEU A 32 13.75 -18.83 6.49
N ALA A 33 13.08 -18.32 5.45
CA ALA A 33 13.07 -18.95 4.14
C ALA A 33 14.48 -19.08 3.55
N GLN A 34 15.29 -18.02 3.67
CA GLN A 34 16.68 -18.03 3.24
C GLN A 34 17.51 -19.07 3.99
N LYS A 35 17.40 -19.09 5.33
CA LYS A 35 18.15 -20.04 6.17
C LYS A 35 17.76 -21.49 5.92
N MET A 36 16.50 -21.76 5.61
CA MET A 36 16.03 -23.10 5.24
C MET A 36 16.67 -23.60 3.94
N VAL A 37 16.89 -22.71 2.96
CA VAL A 37 17.57 -23.06 1.70
C VAL A 37 19.08 -23.26 1.93
N GLU A 38 19.73 -22.38 2.69
CA GLU A 38 21.15 -22.50 3.04
C GLU A 38 21.47 -23.83 3.73
N THR A 39 20.59 -24.27 4.62
CA THR A 39 20.75 -25.52 5.38
C THR A 39 20.14 -26.75 4.70
N ARG A 40 19.63 -26.61 3.47
CA ARG A 40 18.91 -27.65 2.70
C ARG A 40 17.68 -28.23 3.41
N LYS A 41 17.18 -27.55 4.42
CA LYS A 41 15.96 -27.94 5.16
C LYS A 41 14.69 -27.78 4.33
N ASN A 42 14.75 -27.01 3.23
CA ASN A 42 13.68 -26.94 2.23
C ASN A 42 13.36 -28.30 1.59
N ASP A 43 14.35 -29.20 1.48
CA ASP A 43 14.15 -30.54 0.90
C ASP A 43 13.64 -31.54 1.95
N ILE A 44 14.00 -31.32 3.22
CA ILE A 44 13.60 -32.15 4.37
C ILE A 44 12.16 -31.85 4.79
N TYR A 45 11.78 -30.56 4.78
CA TYR A 45 10.45 -30.08 5.16
C TYR A 45 9.76 -29.34 4.01
N PRO A 46 9.48 -30.02 2.87
CA PRO A 46 8.97 -29.38 1.66
C PRO A 46 7.61 -28.71 1.86
N LEU A 47 6.73 -29.28 2.70
CA LEU A 47 5.41 -28.70 2.96
C LEU A 47 5.50 -27.44 3.82
N VAL A 48 6.38 -27.45 4.83
CA VAL A 48 6.64 -26.28 5.67
C VAL A 48 7.25 -25.14 4.84
N PHE A 49 8.22 -25.47 3.98
CA PHE A 49 8.82 -24.50 3.07
C PHE A 49 7.80 -23.90 2.09
N LEU A 50 6.86 -24.72 1.60
CA LEU A 50 5.77 -24.25 0.74
C LEU A 50 4.86 -23.26 1.48
N LEU A 51 4.49 -23.53 2.73
CA LEU A 51 3.68 -22.62 3.54
C LEU A 51 4.37 -21.26 3.74
N ILE A 52 5.66 -21.29 4.07
CA ILE A 52 6.48 -20.07 4.23
C ILE A 52 6.52 -19.28 2.92
N LYS A 53 6.72 -19.95 1.78
CA LYS A 53 6.73 -19.32 0.45
C LYS A 53 5.38 -18.70 0.09
N LEU A 54 4.28 -19.37 0.42
CA LEU A 54 2.92 -18.84 0.21
C LEU A 54 2.66 -17.61 1.08
N ALA A 55 3.03 -17.65 2.36
CA ALA A 55 2.87 -16.51 3.26
C ALA A 55 3.71 -15.30 2.82
N LEU A 56 4.94 -15.51 2.33
CA LEU A 56 5.75 -14.43 1.73
C LEU A 56 5.09 -13.85 0.47
N THR A 57 4.61 -14.71 -0.42
CA THR A 57 3.97 -14.30 -1.68
C THR A 57 2.69 -13.52 -1.41
N LEU A 58 1.89 -13.98 -0.44
CA LEU A 58 0.67 -13.30 -0.01
C LEU A 58 0.99 -11.92 0.60
N SER A 59 2.00 -11.83 1.47
CA SER A 59 2.43 -10.55 2.04
C SER A 59 2.85 -9.55 0.96
N ILE A 60 3.61 -10.00 -0.05
CA ILE A 60 4.00 -9.17 -1.19
C ILE A 60 2.77 -8.74 -2.01
N ALA A 61 1.83 -9.65 -2.26
CA ALA A 61 0.60 -9.34 -2.97
C ALA A 61 -0.23 -8.28 -2.23
N THR A 62 -0.43 -8.44 -0.92
CA THR A 62 -1.15 -7.47 -0.07
C THR A 62 -0.48 -6.10 -0.09
N ALA A 63 0.84 -6.03 0.11
CA ALA A 63 1.57 -4.76 0.06
C ALA A 63 1.52 -4.10 -1.33
N THR A 64 1.39 -4.88 -2.40
CA THR A 64 1.24 -4.36 -3.76
C THR A 64 -0.16 -3.78 -3.98
N VAL A 65 -1.19 -4.47 -3.50
CA VAL A 65 -2.59 -4.00 -3.57
C VAL A 65 -2.76 -2.72 -2.74
N GLU A 66 -2.27 -2.68 -1.51
CA GLU A 66 -2.32 -1.49 -0.65
C GLU A 66 -1.62 -0.29 -1.29
N ARG A 67 -0.45 -0.52 -1.90
CA ARG A 67 0.30 0.52 -2.61
C ARG A 67 -0.45 1.05 -3.82
N ALA A 68 -1.06 0.17 -4.61
CA ALA A 68 -1.89 0.55 -5.75
C ALA A 68 -3.11 1.36 -5.31
N PHE A 69 -3.76 0.95 -4.21
CA PHE A 69 -4.88 1.68 -3.63
C PHE A 69 -4.47 3.06 -3.08
N SER A 70 -3.31 3.14 -2.43
CA SER A 70 -2.74 4.41 -1.95
C SER A 70 -2.44 5.36 -3.12
N ALA A 71 -1.80 4.88 -4.18
CA ALA A 71 -1.54 5.67 -5.39
C ALA A 71 -2.86 6.16 -6.03
N MET A 72 -3.87 5.31 -6.10
CA MET A 72 -5.21 5.68 -6.56
C MET A 72 -5.83 6.78 -5.69
N ASN A 73 -5.72 6.66 -4.37
CA ASN A 73 -6.26 7.64 -3.44
C ASN A 73 -5.56 9.00 -3.58
N ILE A 74 -4.23 9.01 -3.78
CA ILE A 74 -3.45 10.21 -4.06
C ILE A 74 -3.93 10.87 -5.36
N ILE A 75 -4.03 10.11 -6.46
CA ILE A 75 -4.50 10.64 -7.76
C ILE A 75 -5.91 11.21 -7.64
N LYS A 76 -6.83 10.45 -7.00
CA LYS A 76 -8.21 10.87 -6.79
C LYS A 76 -8.29 12.16 -5.97
N ASN A 77 -7.55 12.25 -4.87
CA ASN A 77 -7.53 13.44 -4.02
C ASN A 77 -6.92 14.64 -4.76
N HIS A 78 -5.83 14.45 -5.53
CA HIS A 78 -5.26 15.54 -6.32
C HIS A 78 -6.23 16.07 -7.37
N LEU A 79 -6.94 15.19 -8.07
CA LEU A 79 -7.95 15.60 -9.05
C LEU A 79 -9.12 16.33 -8.39
N HIS A 80 -9.62 15.80 -7.27
CA HIS A 80 -10.71 16.42 -6.52
C HIS A 80 -10.31 17.80 -5.96
N ASN A 81 -9.13 17.90 -5.36
CA ASN A 81 -8.62 19.16 -4.83
C ASN A 81 -8.39 20.17 -5.95
N ARG A 82 -7.77 19.79 -7.08
CA ARG A 82 -7.63 20.72 -8.21
C ARG A 82 -8.97 21.23 -8.74
N MET A 83 -9.98 20.37 -8.80
CA MET A 83 -11.31 20.79 -9.24
C MET A 83 -11.94 21.76 -8.24
N GLY A 84 -11.79 21.51 -6.93
CA GLY A 84 -12.20 22.43 -5.88
C GLY A 84 -11.45 23.76 -5.91
N ASP A 85 -10.14 23.72 -6.10
CA ASP A 85 -9.28 24.90 -6.20
C ASP A 85 -9.64 25.76 -7.41
N SER A 86 -9.84 25.14 -8.59
CA SER A 86 -10.27 25.85 -9.80
C SER A 86 -11.65 26.47 -9.60
N TRP A 87 -12.59 25.71 -9.06
CA TRP A 87 -13.94 26.21 -8.80
C TRP A 87 -13.95 27.38 -7.83
N MET A 88 -13.19 27.28 -6.73
CA MET A 88 -13.06 28.36 -5.75
C MET A 88 -12.38 29.58 -6.36
N ASN A 89 -11.37 29.39 -7.21
CA ASN A 89 -10.71 30.47 -7.94
C ASN A 89 -11.68 31.21 -8.87
N ASP A 90 -12.44 30.47 -9.69
CA ASP A 90 -13.43 31.05 -10.62
C ASP A 90 -14.53 31.82 -9.86
N CYS A 91 -14.99 31.29 -8.73
CA CYS A 91 -15.94 31.99 -7.86
C CYS A 91 -15.37 33.29 -7.27
N LEU A 92 -14.11 33.29 -6.82
CA LEU A 92 -13.44 34.49 -6.30
C LEU A 92 -13.24 35.54 -7.41
N LEU A 93 -12.82 35.13 -8.61
CA LEU A 93 -12.67 36.01 -9.77
C LEU A 93 -14.00 36.69 -10.10
N THR A 94 -15.07 35.90 -10.21
CA THR A 94 -16.42 36.41 -10.52
C THR A 94 -16.92 37.39 -9.44
N TYR A 95 -16.61 37.12 -8.16
CA TYR A 95 -16.96 38.00 -7.07
C TYR A 95 -16.23 39.35 -7.14
N ILE A 96 -14.93 39.32 -7.42
CA ILE A 96 -14.11 40.54 -7.60
C ILE A 96 -14.59 41.35 -8.81
N GLU A 97 -14.84 40.70 -9.95
CA GLU A 97 -15.36 41.37 -11.15
C GLU A 97 -16.70 42.05 -10.89
N LYS A 98 -17.61 41.36 -10.17
CA LYS A 98 -18.90 41.91 -9.78
C LYS A 98 -18.75 43.11 -8.83
N ASP A 99 -17.84 43.04 -7.87
CA ASP A 99 -17.56 44.15 -6.94
C ASP A 99 -17.04 45.39 -7.68
N ILE A 100 -16.09 45.20 -8.59
CA ILE A 100 -15.58 46.25 -9.47
C ILE A 100 -16.73 46.84 -10.31
N PHE A 101 -17.55 46.00 -10.94
CA PHE A 101 -18.67 46.45 -11.76
C PHE A 101 -19.69 47.26 -10.97
N ASN A 102 -19.98 46.87 -9.71
CA ASN A 102 -20.88 47.60 -8.82
C ASN A 102 -20.28 48.94 -8.34
N SER A 103 -18.95 49.06 -8.28
CA SER A 103 -18.26 50.29 -7.89
C SER A 103 -18.23 51.34 -9.01
N ILE A 104 -18.49 50.96 -10.26
CA ILE A 104 -18.56 51.87 -11.41
C ILE A 104 -19.96 52.49 -11.44
N ASP A 105 -20.01 53.83 -11.43
CA ASP A 105 -21.28 54.55 -11.47
C ASP A 105 -21.93 54.49 -12.85
N ASN A 106 -23.17 54.03 -12.93
CA ASN A 106 -23.91 53.85 -14.19
C ASN A 106 -24.04 55.14 -15.00
N SER A 107 -24.00 56.31 -14.33
CA SER A 107 -24.06 57.63 -14.96
C SER A 107 -22.88 57.91 -15.91
N LEU A 108 -21.69 57.37 -15.61
CA LEU A 108 -20.47 57.53 -16.42
C LEU A 108 -20.44 56.61 -17.65
N ILE A 109 -21.16 55.49 -17.61
CA ILE A 109 -21.25 54.55 -18.74
C ILE A 109 -22.18 55.11 -19.83
N VAL A 110 -23.30 55.74 -19.43
CA VAL A 110 -24.29 56.33 -20.34
C VAL A 110 -23.78 57.63 -21.01
N GLN A 111 -22.77 58.29 -20.45
CA GLN A 111 -22.15 59.47 -21.09
C GLN A 111 -21.07 59.12 -22.12
N ARG A 112 -20.58 57.88 -22.14
CA ARG A 112 -19.43 57.46 -22.96
C ARG A 112 -19.82 56.66 -24.21
N PHE A 113 -21.09 56.29 -24.33
CA PHE A 113 -21.73 55.68 -25.50
C PHE A 113 -22.93 56.52 -25.93
#